data_AF-A0A3P7FKI8-F1
#
_entry.id   AF-A0A3P7FKI8-F1
#
_cell.length_a   1.000
_cell.length_b   1.000
_cell.length_c   1.000
_cell.angle_alpha   90.00
_cell.angle_beta   90.00
_cell.angle_gamma   90.00
#
_symmetry.space_group_name_H-M   'P 1'
#
loop_
_entity.id
_entity.type
_entity.pdbx_description
1 polymer ?
#
loop_
_entity_poly.entity_id
_entity_poly.type
_entity_poly.pdbx_seq_one_letter_code
_entity_poly.pdbx_strand_id
1 'polypeptide(L)'
;MVVNCLNSAVQSGVLREKVISKQKIYYANQDNIATCDERELAAMDREIADKTERLNEVNAQLKSLLNELRSLESSLTTPELIRSIDSLEIQLSEMEKQKSKLEASQDAVGAHEKKDAEQRYRNYDEMLRKRKRLAEEMISAIHENCPMKKKALLVGIHTSRSCAMWRAIYGSGMTRIDMGTCGL
;
A
#
# COMPACT_ATOMS: atom_id res chain seq x y z
N MET A 1 16.20 70.01 -2.31
CA MET A 1 16.60 69.35 -1.04
C MET A 1 17.85 68.50 -1.23
N VAL A 2 17.86 67.49 -2.10
CA VAL A 2 19.03 66.63 -2.37
C VAL A 2 20.27 67.41 -2.83
N VAL A 3 20.11 68.37 -3.75
CA VAL A 3 21.24 69.21 -4.23
C VAL A 3 21.89 70.02 -3.10
N ASN A 4 21.10 70.49 -2.13
CA ASN A 4 21.64 71.23 -0.98
C ASN A 4 22.43 70.30 -0.05
N CYS A 5 21.97 69.06 0.14
CA CYS A 5 22.72 68.04 0.88
C CYS A 5 24.01 67.66 0.17
N LEU A 6 23.99 67.50 -1.16
CA LEU A 6 25.19 67.21 -1.95
C LEU A 6 26.20 68.36 -1.89
N ASN A 7 25.74 69.60 -2.01
CA ASN A 7 26.60 70.78 -1.87
C ASN A 7 27.16 70.91 -0.44
N SER A 8 26.37 70.58 0.58
CA SER A 8 26.83 70.54 1.98
C SER A 8 27.85 69.42 2.20
N ALA A 9 27.69 68.25 1.58
CA ALA A 9 28.64 67.15 1.63
C ALA A 9 29.94 67.43 0.85
N VAL A 10 29.88 68.30 -0.16
CA VAL A 10 31.07 68.85 -0.82
C VAL A 10 31.77 69.86 0.08
N GLN A 11 31.02 70.74 0.76
CA GLN A 11 31.58 71.68 1.73
C GLN A 11 32.23 71.00 2.92
N SER A 12 31.67 69.88 3.40
CA SER A 12 32.27 69.08 4.47
C SER A 12 33.42 68.19 4.01
N GLY A 13 33.76 68.20 2.72
CA GLY A 13 34.88 67.45 2.16
C GLY A 13 34.64 65.94 1.99
N VAL A 14 33.42 65.46 2.24
CA VAL A 14 33.04 64.04 2.05
C VAL A 14 32.93 63.69 0.57
N LEU A 15 32.41 64.63 -0.22
CA LEU A 15 32.28 64.49 -1.67
C LEU A 15 33.15 65.53 -2.40
N ARG A 16 33.57 65.19 -3.61
CA ARG A 16 34.13 66.12 -4.60
C ARG A 16 33.07 66.37 -5.67
N GLU A 17 32.99 67.61 -6.16
CA GLU A 17 32.18 67.92 -7.35
C GLU A 17 33.06 68.12 -8.58
N LYS A 18 32.61 67.63 -9.74
CA LYS A 18 33.18 67.93 -11.04
C LYS A 18 32.07 68.42 -11.97
N VAL A 19 32.25 69.62 -12.50
CA VAL A 19 31.32 70.19 -13.49
C VAL A 19 31.78 69.76 -14.86
N ILE A 20 30.94 69.02 -15.58
CA ILE A 20 31.17 68.63 -16.96
C ILE A 20 30.11 69.32 -17.81
N SER A 21 30.53 70.30 -18.60
CA SER A 21 29.65 71.15 -19.41
C SER A 21 28.56 71.82 -18.55
N LYS A 22 27.30 71.39 -18.66
CA LYS A 22 26.15 71.95 -17.92
C LYS A 22 25.69 71.09 -16.72
N GLN A 23 26.37 69.98 -16.42
CA GLN A 23 25.97 69.04 -15.37
C GLN A 23 27.03 68.91 -14.27
N LYS A 24 26.58 68.77 -13.02
CA LYS A 24 27.43 68.50 -11.85
C LYS A 24 27.44 67.00 -11.54
N ILE A 25 28.63 66.44 -11.36
CA ILE A 25 28.83 65.06 -10.89
C ILE A 25 29.45 65.13 -9.49
N TYR A 26 28.87 64.40 -8.56
CA TYR A 26 29.37 64.26 -7.19
C TYR A 26 29.94 62.86 -7.01
N TYR A 27 31.12 62.74 -6.39
CA TYR A 27 31.77 61.46 -6.13
C TYR A 27 32.46 61.49 -4.77
N ALA A 28 32.68 60.31 -4.18
CA ALA A 28 33.36 60.19 -2.89
C ALA A 28 34.76 60.79 -2.98
N ASN A 29 35.12 61.61 -1.99
CA ASN A 29 36.43 62.22 -1.95
C ASN A 29 37.50 61.16 -1.64
N GLN A 30 38.22 60.72 -2.67
CA GLN A 30 39.26 59.71 -2.55
C GLN A 30 40.46 60.19 -1.73
N ASP A 31 40.66 61.49 -1.57
CA ASP A 31 41.73 62.05 -0.72
C ASP A 31 41.51 61.77 0.78
N ASN A 32 40.27 61.43 1.17
CA ASN A 32 39.95 61.01 2.53
C ASN A 32 40.22 59.51 2.75
N ILE A 33 40.55 58.76 1.69
CA ILE A 33 40.87 57.35 1.77
C ILE A 33 42.38 57.24 1.94
N ALA A 34 42.82 56.49 2.96
CA ALA A 34 44.24 56.25 3.16
C ALA A 34 44.84 55.59 1.91
N THR A 35 45.96 56.13 1.45
CA THR A 35 46.75 55.51 0.39
C THR A 35 47.62 54.44 1.03
N CYS A 36 47.44 53.20 0.60
CA CYS A 36 48.27 52.09 1.04
C CYS A 36 49.55 52.04 0.20
N ASP A 37 50.66 51.70 0.84
CA ASP A 37 51.88 51.37 0.10
C ASP A 37 51.83 49.94 -0.47
N GLU A 38 52.75 49.62 -1.38
CA GLU A 38 52.81 48.30 -2.03
C GLU A 38 52.97 47.14 -1.03
N ARG A 39 53.61 47.40 0.13
CA ARG A 39 53.85 46.37 1.15
C ARG A 39 52.59 46.09 1.95
N GLU A 40 51.84 47.12 2.31
CA GLU A 40 50.54 47.04 2.97
C GLU A 40 49.53 46.34 2.06
N LEU A 41 49.53 46.68 0.76
CA LEU A 41 48.67 46.02 -0.23
C LEU A 41 48.97 44.52 -0.30
N ALA A 42 50.24 44.15 -0.44
CA ALA A 42 50.68 42.76 -0.48
C ALA A 42 50.46 42.01 0.85
N ALA A 43 50.36 42.72 1.98
CA ALA A 43 49.99 42.12 3.27
C ALA A 43 48.48 41.83 3.32
N MET A 44 47.64 42.77 2.87
CA MET A 44 46.20 42.57 2.78
C MET A 44 45.83 41.45 1.81
N ASP A 45 46.50 41.35 0.65
CA ASP A 45 46.27 40.26 -0.30
C ASP A 45 46.59 38.90 0.30
N ARG A 46 47.66 38.81 1.11
CA ARG A 46 48.00 37.59 1.86
C ARG A 46 46.93 37.25 2.91
N GLU A 47 46.42 38.24 3.63
CA GLU A 47 45.33 38.01 4.58
C GLU A 47 44.03 37.58 3.90
N ILE A 48 43.71 38.16 2.74
CA ILE A 48 42.56 37.75 1.95
C ILE A 48 42.72 36.29 1.52
N ALA A 49 43.90 35.92 1.01
CA ALA A 49 44.18 34.54 0.60
C ALA A 49 44.04 33.55 1.78
N ASP A 50 44.66 33.85 2.93
CA ASP A 50 44.60 33.01 4.14
C ASP A 50 43.15 32.86 4.65
N LYS A 51 42.41 33.97 4.76
CA LYS A 51 41.00 33.92 5.17
C LYS A 51 40.14 33.15 4.18
N THR A 52 40.41 33.27 2.89
CA THR A 52 39.66 32.54 1.85
C THR A 52 39.95 31.05 1.91
N GLU A 53 41.20 30.65 2.11
CA GLU A 53 41.58 29.25 2.31
C GLU A 53 40.89 28.66 3.54
N ARG A 54 40.96 29.35 4.68
CA ARG A 54 40.31 28.90 5.92
C ARG A 54 38.79 28.81 5.80
N LEU A 55 38.16 29.73 5.07
CA LEU A 55 36.74 29.68 4.77
C LEU A 55 36.40 28.44 3.93
N ASN A 56 37.23 28.10 2.94
CA ASN A 56 37.05 26.92 2.12
C ASN A 56 37.20 25.63 2.92
N GLU A 57 38.19 25.55 3.82
CA GLU A 57 38.38 24.40 4.72
C GLU A 57 37.17 24.19 5.63
N VAL A 58 36.70 25.24 6.31
CA VAL A 58 35.54 25.15 7.20
C VAL A 58 34.28 24.76 6.42
N ASN A 59 34.09 25.29 5.21
CA ASN A 59 32.97 24.90 4.35
C ASN A 59 33.06 23.43 3.90
N ALA A 60 34.26 22.91 3.64
CA ALA A 60 34.44 21.50 3.31
C ALA A 60 34.10 20.60 4.51
N GLN A 61 34.56 20.96 5.71
CA GLN A 61 34.22 20.25 6.96
C GLN A 61 32.72 20.27 7.24
N LEU A 62 32.07 21.43 7.08
CA LEU A 62 30.63 21.57 7.24
C LEU A 62 29.86 20.65 6.29
N LYS A 63 30.27 20.60 5.01
CA LYS A 63 29.66 19.69 4.03
C LYS A 63 29.83 18.23 4.41
N SER A 64 31.00 17.83 4.93
CA SER A 64 31.23 16.46 5.42
C SER A 64 30.28 16.13 6.58
N LEU A 65 30.24 16.99 7.60
CA LEU A 65 29.40 16.81 8.78
C LEU A 65 27.91 16.76 8.43
N LEU A 66 27.45 17.58 7.49
CA LEU A 66 26.07 17.53 7.01
C LEU A 66 25.76 16.23 6.27
N ASN A 67 26.70 15.69 5.50
CA ASN A 67 26.52 14.39 4.85
C ASN A 67 26.48 13.26 5.87
N GLU A 68 27.35 13.29 6.89
CA GLU A 68 27.34 12.33 7.99
C GLU A 68 26.03 12.40 8.78
N LEU A 69 25.58 13.61 9.13
CA LEU A 69 24.30 13.82 9.80
C LEU A 69 23.14 13.26 8.98
N ARG A 70 23.05 13.58 7.68
CA ARG A 70 22.01 13.05 6.79
C ARG A 70 22.06 11.53 6.71
N SER A 71 23.26 10.94 6.71
CA SER A 71 23.41 9.48 6.70
C SER A 71 22.88 8.85 8.01
N LEU A 72 23.15 9.47 9.15
CA LEU A 72 22.65 9.04 10.45
C LEU A 72 21.12 9.23 10.55
N GLU A 73 20.58 10.36 10.08
CA GLU A 73 19.14 10.63 10.06
C GLU A 73 18.38 9.72 9.10
N SER A 74 19.03 9.20 8.05
CA SER A 74 18.43 8.21 7.15
C SER A 74 18.27 6.82 7.80
N SER A 75 18.93 6.59 8.94
CA SER A 75 18.71 5.42 9.77
C SER A 75 17.63 5.71 10.83
N LEU A 76 16.77 4.72 11.10
CA LEU A 76 15.76 4.85 12.16
C LEU A 76 16.45 5.23 13.48
N THR A 77 15.92 6.26 14.13
CA THR A 77 16.44 6.66 15.44
C THR A 77 16.23 5.51 16.43
N THR A 78 17.11 5.37 17.43
CA THR A 78 17.00 4.34 18.48
C THR A 78 15.58 4.20 19.07
N PRO A 79 14.83 5.27 19.40
CA PRO A 79 13.45 5.13 19.88
C PRO A 79 12.46 4.62 18.81
N GLU A 80 12.67 4.92 17.53
CA GLU A 80 11.84 4.38 16.44
C GLU A 80 12.11 2.90 16.20
N LEU A 81 13.37 2.46 16.32
CA LEU A 81 13.73 1.04 16.28
C LEU A 81 13.05 0.26 17.40
N ILE A 82 13.07 0.78 18.64
CA ILE A 82 12.40 0.14 19.79
C ILE A 82 10.89 -0.01 19.51
N ARG A 83 10.22 1.06 19.06
CA ARG A 83 8.79 0.96 18.70
C ARG A 83 8.51 -0.06 17.59
N SER A 84 9.42 -0.17 16.63
CA SER A 84 9.30 -1.13 15.53
C SER A 84 9.47 -2.57 16.02
N ILE A 85 10.41 -2.81 16.93
CA ILE A 85 10.60 -4.11 17.59
C ILE A 85 9.35 -4.49 18.38
N ASP A 86 8.85 -3.60 19.25
CA ASP A 86 7.66 -3.87 20.05
C ASP A 86 6.44 -4.22 19.17
N SER A 87 6.24 -3.48 18.07
CA SER A 87 5.17 -3.75 17.11
C SER A 87 5.31 -5.12 16.43
N LEU A 88 6.54 -5.49 16.05
CA LEU A 88 6.81 -6.79 15.43
C LEU A 88 6.62 -7.95 16.42
N GLU A 89 7.01 -7.78 17.68
CA GLU A 89 6.80 -8.78 18.73
C GLU A 89 5.31 -9.01 18.99
N ILE A 90 4.50 -7.94 19.01
CA ILE A 90 3.04 -8.04 19.11
C ILE A 90 2.47 -8.81 17.92
N GLN A 91 2.88 -8.47 16.70
CA GLN A 91 2.41 -9.14 15.48
C GLN A 91 2.79 -10.62 15.47
N LEU A 92 4.02 -10.97 15.87
CA LEU A 92 4.45 -12.36 15.99
C LEU A 92 3.58 -13.11 16.99
N SER A 93 3.34 -12.55 18.17
CA SER A 93 2.48 -13.14 19.19
C SER A 93 1.05 -13.37 18.66
N GLU A 94 0.49 -12.41 17.92
CA GLU A 94 -0.83 -12.54 17.32
C GLU A 94 -0.88 -13.62 16.24
N MET A 95 0.11 -13.65 15.35
CA MET A 95 0.21 -14.66 14.29
C MET A 95 0.39 -16.06 14.87
N GLU A 96 1.18 -16.23 15.92
CA GLU A 96 1.34 -17.51 16.62
C GLU A 96 0.04 -17.97 17.30
N LYS A 97 -0.71 -17.05 17.92
CA LYS A 97 -2.05 -17.34 18.47
C LYS A 97 -3.03 -17.74 17.37
N GLN A 98 -3.01 -17.05 16.22
CA GLN A 98 -3.85 -17.42 15.09
C GLN A 98 -3.48 -18.78 14.52
N LYS A 99 -2.18 -19.06 14.35
CA LYS A 99 -1.67 -20.35 13.89
C LYS A 99 -2.12 -21.48 14.83
N SER A 100 -1.87 -21.36 16.13
CA SER A 100 -2.27 -22.38 17.11
C SER A 100 -3.78 -22.59 17.17
N LYS A 101 -4.58 -21.53 17.04
CA LYS A 101 -6.05 -21.65 16.94
C LYS A 101 -6.48 -22.40 15.69
N LEU A 102 -5.86 -22.11 14.54
CA LEU A 102 -6.15 -22.81 13.29
C LEU A 102 -5.76 -24.29 13.38
N GLU A 103 -4.56 -24.59 13.89
CA GLU A 103 -4.09 -25.96 14.13
C GLU A 103 -4.99 -26.74 15.09
N ALA A 104 -5.49 -26.10 16.16
CA ALA A 104 -6.42 -26.74 17.11
C ALA A 104 -7.84 -26.93 16.55
N SER A 105 -8.28 -26.06 15.64
CA SER A 105 -9.62 -26.12 15.01
C SER A 105 -9.68 -27.01 13.78
N GLN A 106 -8.53 -27.29 13.16
CA GLN A 106 -8.45 -28.15 12.01
C GLN A 106 -8.45 -29.59 12.49
N ASP A 107 -9.63 -30.23 12.51
CA ASP A 107 -9.67 -31.68 12.30
C ASP A 107 -8.83 -31.93 11.05
N ALA A 108 -7.67 -32.57 11.22
CA ALA A 108 -6.66 -32.72 10.20
C ALA A 108 -7.14 -33.68 9.10
N VAL A 109 -8.18 -33.29 8.35
CA VAL A 109 -8.55 -33.94 7.11
C VAL A 109 -7.42 -33.61 6.16
N GLY A 110 -6.47 -34.53 6.09
CA GLY A 110 -5.32 -34.39 5.21
C GLY A 110 -5.80 -34.09 3.80
N ALA A 111 -5.01 -33.32 3.03
CA ALA A 111 -5.35 -33.01 1.64
C ALA A 111 -5.67 -34.27 0.81
N HIS A 112 -5.09 -35.41 1.19
CA HIS A 112 -5.40 -36.74 0.65
C HIS A 112 -6.83 -37.20 0.98
N GLU A 113 -7.23 -37.15 2.25
CA GLU A 113 -8.56 -37.59 2.70
C GLU A 113 -9.68 -36.74 2.09
N LYS A 114 -9.45 -35.42 1.96
CA LYS A 114 -10.38 -34.53 1.24
C LYS A 114 -10.53 -34.95 -0.22
N LYS A 115 -9.42 -35.21 -0.91
CA LYS A 115 -9.42 -35.62 -2.32
C LYS A 115 -10.13 -36.97 -2.52
N ASP A 116 -9.92 -37.91 -1.60
CA ASP A 116 -10.61 -39.21 -1.61
C ASP A 116 -12.11 -39.08 -1.38
N ALA A 117 -12.52 -38.25 -0.42
CA ALA A 117 -13.93 -37.97 -0.14
C ALA A 117 -14.62 -37.31 -1.35
N GLU A 118 -13.97 -36.34 -1.99
CA GLU A 118 -14.47 -35.70 -3.21
C GLU A 118 -14.59 -36.70 -4.37
N GLN A 119 -13.62 -37.61 -4.55
CA GLN A 119 -13.68 -38.63 -5.59
C GLN A 119 -14.82 -39.62 -5.34
N ARG A 120 -15.02 -40.05 -4.09
CA ARG A 120 -16.15 -40.91 -3.71
C ARG A 120 -17.47 -40.22 -4.01
N TYR A 121 -17.60 -38.94 -3.65
CA TYR A 121 -18.79 -38.15 -3.95
C TYR A 121 -19.06 -38.08 -5.46
N ARG A 122 -18.04 -37.76 -6.28
CA ARG A 122 -18.17 -37.75 -7.75
C ARG A 122 -18.64 -39.09 -8.30
N ASN A 123 -18.05 -40.19 -7.84
CA ASN A 123 -18.45 -41.53 -8.27
C ASN A 123 -19.92 -41.84 -7.91
N TYR A 124 -20.35 -41.48 -6.69
CA TYR A 124 -21.74 -41.67 -6.28
C TYR A 124 -22.72 -40.83 -7.08
N ASP A 125 -22.39 -39.57 -7.38
CA ASP A 125 -23.22 -38.68 -8.20
C ASP A 125 -23.35 -39.22 -9.64
N GLU A 126 -22.27 -39.69 -10.24
CA GLU A 126 -22.31 -40.33 -11.56
C GLU A 126 -23.20 -41.58 -11.57
N MET A 127 -23.06 -42.46 -10.57
CA MET A 127 -23.90 -43.65 -10.46
C MET A 127 -25.36 -43.27 -10.27
N LEU A 128 -25.65 -42.26 -9.46
CA LEU A 128 -26.99 -41.75 -9.23
C LEU A 128 -27.62 -41.22 -10.52
N ARG A 129 -26.87 -40.43 -11.30
CA ARG A 129 -27.32 -39.91 -12.60
C ARG A 129 -27.62 -41.03 -13.59
N LYS A 130 -26.75 -42.05 -13.68
CA LYS A 130 -26.96 -43.22 -14.56
C LYS A 130 -28.21 -44.00 -14.15
N ARG A 131 -28.39 -44.28 -12.86
CA ARG A 131 -29.57 -44.96 -12.32
C ARG A 131 -30.86 -44.16 -12.57
N LYS A 132 -30.80 -42.84 -12.42
CA LYS A 132 -31.92 -41.94 -12.72
C LYS A 132 -32.34 -42.02 -14.18
N ARG A 133 -31.37 -41.96 -15.11
CA ARG A 133 -31.65 -42.08 -16.55
C ARG A 133 -32.30 -43.42 -16.88
N LEU A 134 -31.73 -44.52 -16.40
CA LEU A 134 -32.28 -45.86 -16.62
C LEU A 134 -33.71 -46.00 -16.07
N ALA A 135 -33.95 -45.52 -14.86
CA ALA A 135 -35.29 -45.55 -14.27
C ALA A 135 -36.29 -44.71 -15.10
N GLU A 136 -35.89 -43.54 -15.58
CA GLU A 136 -36.73 -42.68 -16.40
C GLU A 136 -37.03 -43.29 -17.79
N GLU A 137 -36.05 -43.97 -18.39
CA GLU A 137 -36.22 -44.74 -19.62
C GLU A 137 -37.22 -45.89 -19.41
N MET A 138 -37.07 -46.68 -18.34
CA MET A 138 -37.99 -47.76 -17.99
C MET A 138 -39.41 -47.24 -17.75
N ILE A 139 -39.57 -46.15 -17.00
CA ILE A 139 -40.86 -45.52 -16.73
C ILE A 139 -41.50 -45.02 -18.03
N SER A 140 -40.72 -44.46 -18.95
CA SER A 140 -41.21 -43.96 -20.23
C SER A 140 -41.68 -45.10 -21.13
N ALA A 141 -40.92 -46.20 -21.22
CA ALA A 141 -41.31 -47.39 -21.97
C ALA A 141 -42.58 -48.07 -21.42
N ILE A 142 -42.75 -48.10 -20.10
CA ILE A 142 -43.99 -48.60 -19.47
C ILE A 142 -45.16 -47.67 -19.78
N HIS A 143 -44.95 -46.36 -19.68
CA HIS A 143 -45.98 -45.37 -19.97
C HIS A 143 -46.48 -45.41 -21.42
N GLU A 144 -45.59 -45.63 -22.39
CA GLU A 144 -45.96 -45.78 -23.80
C GLU A 144 -46.92 -46.95 -24.05
N ASN A 145 -46.89 -47.98 -23.19
CA ASN A 145 -47.75 -49.16 -23.26
C ASN A 145 -48.88 -49.17 -22.22
N CYS A 146 -49.09 -48.07 -21.49
CA CYS A 146 -50.05 -47.99 -20.39
C CYS A 146 -51.06 -46.85 -20.60
N PRO A 147 -52.37 -47.07 -20.39
CA PRO A 147 -53.39 -46.01 -20.54
C PRO A 147 -53.36 -44.95 -19.43
N MET A 148 -52.49 -45.09 -18.42
CA MET A 148 -52.39 -44.16 -17.28
C MET A 148 -51.36 -43.04 -17.53
N LYS A 149 -51.65 -41.83 -17.04
CA LYS A 149 -50.72 -40.69 -17.10
C LYS A 149 -49.43 -40.98 -16.29
N LYS A 150 -48.26 -40.60 -16.80
CA LYS A 150 -46.91 -40.81 -16.19
C LYS A 150 -46.84 -40.48 -14.69
N LYS A 151 -47.52 -39.42 -14.25
CA LYS A 151 -47.61 -39.03 -12.83
C LYS A 151 -48.30 -40.08 -11.96
N ALA A 152 -49.37 -40.72 -12.43
CA ALA A 152 -50.08 -41.76 -11.69
C ALA A 152 -49.27 -43.06 -11.61
N LEU A 153 -48.54 -43.41 -12.67
CA LEU A 153 -47.62 -44.55 -12.69
C LEU A 153 -46.49 -44.40 -11.65
N LEU A 154 -45.92 -43.19 -11.54
CA LEU A 154 -44.88 -42.87 -10.57
C LEU A 154 -45.35 -43.00 -9.12
N VAL A 155 -46.61 -42.64 -8.82
CA VAL A 155 -47.20 -42.76 -7.48
C VAL A 155 -47.24 -44.22 -7.01
N GLY A 156 -47.50 -45.18 -7.90
CA GLY A 156 -47.51 -46.61 -7.57
C GLY A 156 -46.14 -47.23 -7.29
N ILE A 157 -45.05 -46.64 -7.79
CA ILE A 157 -43.67 -47.10 -7.56
C ILE A 157 -43.14 -46.65 -6.18
N HIS A 158 -43.82 -45.71 -5.53
CA HIS A 158 -43.44 -45.23 -4.20
C HIS A 158 -43.86 -46.21 -3.10
N THR A 159 -43.04 -47.24 -2.86
CA THR A 159 -43.11 -47.97 -1.59
C THR A 159 -41.73 -48.03 -0.92
N SER A 160 -41.63 -47.29 0.18
CA SER A 160 -40.55 -47.23 1.16
C SER A 160 -39.20 -46.61 0.70
N ARG A 161 -38.85 -45.47 1.33
CA ARG A 161 -37.50 -44.85 1.40
C ARG A 161 -36.92 -44.04 0.22
N SER A 162 -37.71 -43.63 -0.79
CA SER A 162 -37.20 -42.82 -1.92
C SER A 162 -37.72 -41.36 -2.01
N CYS A 163 -38.28 -40.81 -0.93
CA CYS A 163 -38.88 -39.46 -0.93
C CYS A 163 -37.83 -38.31 -0.96
N ALA A 164 -36.60 -38.55 -0.53
CA ALA A 164 -35.52 -37.56 -0.63
C ALA A 164 -34.90 -37.52 -2.04
N MET A 165 -34.74 -38.68 -2.68
CA MET A 165 -34.16 -38.82 -4.02
C MET A 165 -35.02 -38.12 -5.09
N TRP A 166 -36.35 -38.23 -5.01
CA TRP A 166 -37.23 -37.59 -5.98
C TRP A 166 -37.43 -36.07 -5.77
N ARG A 167 -37.30 -35.56 -4.54
CA ARG A 167 -37.29 -34.12 -4.26
C ARG A 167 -36.10 -33.41 -4.92
N ALA A 168 -34.95 -34.08 -4.99
CA ALA A 168 -33.79 -33.60 -5.74
C ALA A 168 -33.96 -33.70 -7.27
N ILE A 169 -34.84 -34.59 -7.75
CA ILE A 169 -35.04 -34.85 -9.18
C ILE A 169 -35.99 -33.85 -9.84
N TYR A 170 -37.06 -33.46 -9.16
CA TYR A 170 -38.12 -32.62 -9.75
C TYR A 170 -38.25 -31.21 -9.14
N GLY A 171 -37.37 -30.85 -8.20
CA GLY A 171 -37.39 -29.54 -7.54
C GLY A 171 -38.58 -29.37 -6.58
N SER A 172 -38.47 -28.40 -5.68
CA SER A 172 -39.38 -28.13 -4.54
C SER A 172 -40.85 -27.80 -4.87
N GLY A 173 -41.35 -28.13 -6.07
CA GLY A 173 -42.73 -27.87 -6.50
C GLY A 173 -43.76 -28.91 -6.08
N MET A 174 -43.35 -30.04 -5.49
CA MET A 174 -44.29 -31.05 -5.00
C MET A 174 -44.53 -30.84 -3.49
N THR A 175 -45.50 -29.98 -3.16
CA THR A 175 -45.88 -29.74 -1.77
C THR A 175 -46.60 -30.96 -1.20
N ARG A 176 -46.46 -31.13 0.11
CA ARG A 176 -46.97 -32.22 0.95
C ARG A 176 -48.51 -32.36 0.97
N ILE A 177 -49.20 -31.60 0.13
CA ILE A 177 -50.66 -31.38 0.17
C ILE A 177 -51.40 -32.37 -0.74
N ASP A 178 -50.75 -32.93 -1.77
CA ASP A 178 -51.37 -33.93 -2.66
C ASP A 178 -51.21 -35.38 -2.16
N MET A 179 -50.55 -35.60 -1.01
CA MET A 179 -50.53 -36.91 -0.38
C MET A 179 -51.75 -37.04 0.51
N GLY A 180 -52.79 -37.66 -0.03
CA GLY A 180 -53.91 -38.18 0.77
C GLY A 180 -53.37 -38.88 2.02
N THR A 181 -53.96 -38.53 3.15
CA THR A 181 -53.68 -39.12 4.45
C THR A 181 -53.94 -40.63 4.41
N CYS A 182 -52.90 -41.43 4.17
CA CYS A 182 -52.88 -42.81 4.65
C CYS A 182 -52.17 -42.79 6.00
N GLY A 183 -52.97 -42.92 7.05
CA GLY A 183 -52.51 -42.99 8.43
C GLY A 183 -51.71 -44.26 8.71
N LEU A 184 -50.82 -44.10 9.70
CA LEU A 184 -50.07 -45.08 10.50
C LEU A 184 -49.34 -46.19 9.74
#